data_AF-A0A9P5CLW3-F1
#
_entry.id   AF-A0A9P5CLW3-F1
#
_cell.length_a   1.000
_cell.length_b   1.000
_cell.length_c   1.000
_cell.angle_alpha   90.00
_cell.angle_beta   90.00
_cell.angle_gamma   90.00
#
_symmetry.space_group_name_H-M   'P 1'
#
loop_
_entity.id
_entity.type
_entity.pdbx_description
1 polymer ?
#
loop_
_entity_poly.entity_id
_entity_poly.type
_entity_poly.pdbx_seq_one_letter_code
_entity_poly.pdbx_strand_id
1 'polypeptide(L)'
;NISNAHTEADVILASQSLLKKDYPQGYKYACNRPFTGFPPDLGFNDGLSAPQPDYVQGLAQSAFGPFPADEQLNGAILYKNDYDPITLPHLAGEWKGPLRLTGAKVQSAYDGACLVYSRNQALSYLGTPDPPGHAQVTTFTLDGTLLNQFAHYARPSSTDGRPEYHQYPINSTLLTNSYQEFKTGRKELRNAQDYAMGQSHQLRDQLRDHWREQQR
;
A
#
# COMPACT_ATOMS: atom_id res chain seq x y z
N ASN A 1 10.35 -23.95 -4.27
CA ASN A 1 10.99 -24.00 -2.94
C ASN A 1 11.78 -22.71 -2.79
N ILE A 2 11.37 -21.81 -1.88
CA ILE A 2 11.99 -20.48 -1.74
C ILE A 2 13.39 -20.57 -1.11
N SER A 3 13.72 -21.67 -0.42
CA SER A 3 15.05 -21.88 0.19
C SER A 3 16.21 -21.94 -0.81
N ASN A 4 15.90 -22.11 -2.10
CA ASN A 4 16.89 -22.16 -3.19
C ASN A 4 16.95 -20.85 -4.00
N ALA A 5 16.26 -19.81 -3.54
CA ALA A 5 16.30 -18.49 -4.19
C ALA A 5 17.66 -17.82 -3.93
N HIS A 6 18.34 -17.41 -4.99
CA HIS A 6 19.66 -16.77 -4.92
C HIS A 6 19.57 -15.24 -5.12
N THR A 7 18.47 -14.77 -5.70
CA THR A 7 18.19 -13.37 -6.00
C THR A 7 16.81 -12.94 -5.50
N GLU A 8 16.58 -11.64 -5.41
CA GLU A 8 15.27 -11.05 -5.11
C GLU A 8 14.20 -11.46 -6.14
N ALA A 9 14.58 -11.52 -7.43
CA ALA A 9 13.71 -11.98 -8.50
C ALA A 9 13.25 -13.43 -8.29
N ASP A 10 14.13 -14.32 -7.80
CA ASP A 10 13.77 -15.70 -7.48
C ASP A 10 12.76 -15.78 -6.33
N VAL A 11 12.94 -14.94 -5.30
CA VAL A 11 12.00 -14.85 -4.18
C VAL A 11 10.64 -14.36 -4.67
N ILE A 12 10.61 -13.30 -5.48
CA ILE A 12 9.38 -12.76 -6.07
C ILE A 12 8.67 -13.85 -6.88
N LEU A 13 9.34 -14.48 -7.85
CA LEU A 13 8.72 -15.52 -8.69
C LEU A 13 8.18 -16.70 -7.88
N ALA A 14 8.92 -17.16 -6.89
CA ALA A 14 8.52 -18.30 -6.06
C ALA A 14 7.34 -17.96 -5.13
N SER A 15 7.25 -16.72 -4.65
CA SER A 15 6.26 -16.28 -3.67
C SER A 15 5.08 -15.50 -4.25
N GLN A 16 5.14 -15.06 -5.51
CA GLN A 16 4.01 -14.41 -6.20
C GLN A 16 2.77 -15.33 -6.23
N SER A 17 2.98 -16.65 -6.20
CA SER A 17 1.91 -17.64 -6.06
C SER A 17 1.06 -17.49 -4.78
N LEU A 18 1.60 -16.86 -3.74
CA LEU A 18 0.89 -16.53 -2.50
C LEU A 18 -0.18 -15.46 -2.75
N LEU A 19 0.12 -14.50 -3.63
CA LEU A 19 -0.71 -13.34 -3.98
C LEU A 19 -1.71 -13.59 -5.10
N LYS A 20 -1.69 -14.78 -5.71
CA LYS A 20 -2.64 -15.16 -6.77
C LYS A 20 -4.06 -15.18 -6.20
N LYS A 21 -4.78 -14.10 -6.47
CA LYS A 21 -6.23 -13.92 -6.34
C LYS A 21 -6.72 -13.17 -7.57
N ASP A 22 -7.79 -13.66 -8.16
CA ASP A 22 -8.50 -12.95 -9.21
C ASP A 22 -9.40 -11.92 -8.53
N TYR A 23 -9.18 -10.66 -8.85
CA TYR A 23 -9.96 -9.55 -8.34
C TYR A 23 -10.90 -9.01 -9.43
N PRO A 24 -12.00 -8.33 -9.04
CA PRO A 24 -12.90 -7.72 -10.00
C PRO A 24 -12.18 -6.78 -10.98
N GLN A 25 -12.76 -6.62 -12.17
CA GLN A 25 -12.23 -5.71 -13.18
C GLN A 25 -12.05 -4.31 -12.59
N GLY A 26 -10.87 -3.73 -12.82
CA GLY A 26 -10.51 -2.40 -12.31
C GLY A 26 -9.72 -2.39 -11.00
N TYR A 27 -9.59 -3.52 -10.28
CA TYR A 27 -8.61 -3.66 -9.20
C TYR A 27 -7.32 -4.29 -9.74
N LYS A 28 -6.24 -3.52 -9.75
CA LYS A 28 -4.99 -3.83 -10.45
C LYS A 28 -3.84 -4.02 -9.46
N TYR A 29 -2.75 -4.58 -9.95
CA TYR A 29 -1.47 -4.56 -9.26
C TYR A 29 -0.38 -4.05 -10.20
N ALA A 30 0.70 -3.55 -9.61
CA ALA A 30 1.93 -3.21 -10.31
C ALA A 30 3.12 -3.72 -9.48
N CYS A 31 4.21 -4.08 -10.16
CA CYS A 31 5.41 -4.59 -9.51
C CYS A 31 6.63 -3.76 -9.91
N ASN A 32 7.49 -3.44 -8.95
CA ASN A 32 8.80 -2.82 -9.16
C ASN A 32 8.75 -1.55 -10.04
N ARG A 33 7.85 -0.62 -9.70
CA ARG A 33 7.66 0.64 -10.44
C ARG A 33 7.70 1.83 -9.47
N PRO A 34 8.49 2.88 -9.76
CA PRO A 34 8.50 4.07 -8.92
C PRO A 34 7.17 4.82 -9.02
N PHE A 35 6.72 5.39 -7.90
CA PHE A 35 5.53 6.24 -7.83
C PHE A 35 5.78 7.62 -8.46
N THR A 36 5.97 7.64 -9.77
CA THR A 36 6.27 8.87 -10.56
C THR A 36 5.18 9.94 -10.52
N GLY A 37 3.96 9.60 -10.09
CA GLY A 37 2.87 10.54 -9.86
C GLY A 37 2.81 11.09 -8.43
N PHE A 38 3.58 10.53 -7.50
CA PHE A 38 3.56 10.95 -6.10
C PHE A 38 4.39 12.24 -5.91
N PRO A 39 3.88 13.22 -5.15
CA PRO A 39 4.56 14.51 -4.96
C PRO A 39 5.87 14.36 -4.15
N PRO A 40 6.95 15.04 -4.57
CA PRO A 40 8.17 15.14 -3.78
C PRO A 40 8.01 16.16 -2.64
N ASP A 41 8.96 16.15 -1.71
CA ASP A 41 9.20 17.21 -0.73
C ASP A 41 8.02 17.58 0.18
N LEU A 42 7.33 16.57 0.74
CA LEU A 42 6.21 16.69 1.67
C LEU A 42 6.63 16.72 3.16
N GLY A 43 7.92 16.89 3.45
CA GLY A 43 8.52 16.86 4.78
C GLY A 43 9.03 15.47 5.20
N PHE A 44 8.34 14.39 4.82
CA PHE A 44 8.78 13.02 5.12
C PHE A 44 9.59 12.37 3.98
N ASN A 45 9.59 12.98 2.79
CA ASN A 45 10.28 12.49 1.60
C ASN A 45 11.21 13.52 0.94
N ASP A 46 11.62 14.54 1.69
CA ASP A 46 12.45 15.63 1.18
C ASP A 46 13.79 15.10 0.66
N GLY A 47 14.11 15.39 -0.60
CA GLY A 47 15.34 14.94 -1.26
C GLY A 47 15.45 13.42 -1.45
N LEU A 48 14.39 12.64 -1.16
CA LEU A 48 14.35 11.20 -1.42
C LEU A 48 13.89 10.92 -2.86
N SER A 49 14.38 9.81 -3.42
CA SER A 49 13.80 9.28 -4.66
C SER A 49 12.37 8.79 -4.42
N ALA A 50 11.53 8.85 -5.46
CA ALA A 50 10.17 8.32 -5.38
C ALA A 50 10.18 6.86 -4.89
N PRO A 51 9.23 6.46 -4.02
CA PRO A 51 9.14 5.09 -3.54
C PRO A 51 8.90 4.15 -4.73
N GLN A 52 9.51 2.97 -4.67
CA GLN A 52 9.44 1.95 -5.72
C GLN A 52 9.18 0.60 -5.08
N PRO A 53 7.93 0.33 -4.65
CA PRO A 53 7.63 -0.94 -4.04
C PRO A 53 7.71 -2.07 -5.06
N ASP A 54 8.13 -3.23 -4.57
CA ASP A 54 8.14 -4.47 -5.36
C ASP A 54 6.72 -4.89 -5.74
N TYR A 55 5.71 -4.49 -4.97
CA TYR A 55 4.30 -4.71 -5.27
C TYR A 55 3.41 -3.61 -4.69
N VAL A 56 2.38 -3.23 -5.45
CA VAL A 56 1.29 -2.39 -4.96
C VAL A 56 -0.02 -2.86 -5.56
N GLN A 57 -1.11 -2.76 -4.80
CA GLN A 57 -2.46 -3.08 -5.25
C GLN A 57 -3.44 -1.93 -4.98
N GLY A 58 -4.30 -1.67 -5.95
CA GLY A 58 -5.32 -0.63 -5.82
C GLY A 58 -6.26 -0.56 -7.01
N LEU A 59 -7.19 0.38 -6.95
CA LEU A 59 -8.15 0.64 -8.01
C LEU A 59 -7.49 1.40 -9.16
N ALA A 60 -7.98 1.16 -10.36
CA ALA A 60 -7.70 1.97 -11.53
C ALA A 60 -8.35 3.37 -11.39
N GLN A 61 -7.71 4.41 -11.94
CA GLN A 61 -8.25 5.77 -11.93
C GLN A 61 -9.67 5.83 -12.54
N SER A 62 -9.90 5.10 -13.63
CA SER A 62 -11.21 5.01 -14.29
C SER A 62 -12.33 4.52 -13.37
N ALA A 63 -12.02 3.76 -12.31
CA ALA A 63 -13.02 3.31 -11.34
C ALA A 63 -13.62 4.45 -10.52
N PHE A 64 -12.90 5.58 -10.37
CA PHE A 64 -13.35 6.72 -9.58
C PHE A 64 -14.37 7.60 -10.32
N GLY A 65 -14.55 7.43 -11.63
CA GLY A 65 -15.51 8.20 -12.42
C GLY A 65 -16.93 8.21 -11.80
N PRO A 66 -17.61 9.37 -11.70
CA PRO A 66 -17.25 10.66 -12.30
C PRO A 66 -16.34 11.57 -11.44
N PHE A 67 -15.84 11.10 -10.29
CA PHE A 67 -14.97 11.91 -9.43
C PHE A 67 -13.55 12.00 -10.04
N PRO A 68 -13.02 13.22 -10.30
CA PRO A 68 -11.69 13.40 -10.90
C PRO A 68 -10.60 13.36 -9.82
N ALA A 69 -10.26 12.14 -9.36
CA ALA A 69 -9.34 11.93 -8.24
C ALA A 69 -7.94 12.56 -8.45
N ASP A 70 -7.44 12.57 -9.68
CA ASP A 70 -6.17 13.17 -10.08
C ASP A 70 -6.13 14.70 -9.99
N GLU A 71 -7.28 15.35 -10.19
CA GLU A 71 -7.41 16.80 -10.10
C GLU A 71 -7.68 17.27 -8.67
N GLN A 72 -8.45 16.48 -7.91
CA GLN A 72 -8.93 16.88 -6.58
C GLN A 72 -7.98 16.47 -5.46
N LEU A 73 -7.20 15.40 -5.64
CA LEU A 73 -6.45 14.78 -4.55
C LEU A 73 -4.95 14.72 -4.87
N ASN A 74 -4.16 15.49 -4.14
CA ASN A 74 -2.71 15.40 -4.25
C ASN A 74 -2.21 14.01 -3.85
N GLY A 75 -1.26 13.45 -4.61
CA GLY A 75 -0.70 12.12 -4.34
C GLY A 75 -1.66 10.95 -4.56
N ALA A 76 -2.86 11.15 -5.10
CA ALA A 76 -3.78 10.04 -5.37
C ALA A 76 -3.30 9.11 -6.49
N ILE A 77 -2.59 9.64 -7.49
CA ILE A 77 -2.12 8.91 -8.67
C ILE A 77 -0.69 8.43 -8.46
N LEU A 78 -0.45 7.12 -8.63
CA LEU A 78 0.90 6.56 -8.49
C LEU A 78 1.78 6.75 -9.74
N TYR A 79 1.19 6.69 -10.94
CA TYR A 79 1.95 6.66 -12.20
C TYR A 79 1.47 7.72 -13.18
N LYS A 80 2.19 8.84 -13.28
CA LYS A 80 1.77 10.06 -14.00
C LYS A 80 1.45 9.86 -15.49
N ASN A 81 2.12 8.91 -16.14
CA ASN A 81 2.03 8.70 -17.60
C ASN A 81 1.28 7.41 -17.99
N ASP A 82 0.65 6.73 -17.03
CA ASP A 82 -0.18 5.57 -17.35
C ASP A 82 -1.55 6.03 -17.83
N TYR A 83 -2.13 5.31 -18.80
CA TYR A 83 -3.47 5.61 -19.31
C TYR A 83 -4.57 5.45 -18.25
N ASP A 84 -4.39 4.52 -17.31
CA ASP A 84 -5.36 4.22 -16.26
C ASP A 84 -4.63 3.73 -14.99
N PRO A 85 -3.92 4.64 -14.30
CA PRO A 85 -3.00 4.34 -13.21
C PRO A 85 -3.69 3.77 -11.98
N ILE A 86 -2.92 3.06 -11.14
CA ILE A 86 -3.36 2.72 -9.79
C ILE A 86 -3.54 4.03 -8.99
N THR A 87 -4.68 4.13 -8.32
CA THR A 87 -5.15 5.32 -7.60
C THR A 87 -5.56 4.93 -6.18
N LEU A 88 -5.09 5.70 -5.19
CA LEU A 88 -5.38 5.51 -3.76
C LEU A 88 -5.25 4.05 -3.27
N PRO A 89 -4.11 3.38 -3.49
CA PRO A 89 -3.90 2.01 -3.02
C PRO A 89 -3.87 1.94 -1.47
N HIS A 90 -4.19 0.76 -0.94
CA HIS A 90 -4.16 0.48 0.52
C HIS A 90 -3.22 -0.67 0.90
N LEU A 91 -2.47 -1.21 -0.08
CA LEU A 91 -1.50 -2.29 0.11
C LEU A 91 -0.25 -2.08 -0.73
N ALA A 92 0.92 -2.16 -0.11
CA ALA A 92 2.21 -2.30 -0.77
C ALA A 92 3.05 -3.44 -0.16
N GLY A 93 4.02 -3.95 -0.90
CA GLY A 93 4.82 -5.10 -0.53
C GLY A 93 6.27 -4.97 -0.97
N GLU A 94 7.17 -5.40 -0.09
CA GLU A 94 8.61 -5.43 -0.29
C GLU A 94 9.12 -6.86 -0.23
N TRP A 95 9.86 -7.30 -1.22
CA TRP A 95 10.58 -8.57 -1.21
C TRP A 95 12.05 -8.28 -1.08
N LYS A 96 12.76 -9.13 -0.35
CA LYS A 96 14.22 -9.11 -0.37
C LYS A 96 14.75 -10.51 -0.52
N GLY A 97 16.03 -10.60 -0.88
CA GLY A 97 16.77 -11.83 -0.71
C GLY A 97 16.84 -12.24 0.77
N PRO A 98 17.11 -13.52 1.06
CA PRO A 98 17.19 -14.03 2.43
C PRO A 98 18.12 -13.18 3.31
N LEU A 99 17.71 -12.91 4.57
CA LEU A 99 18.50 -12.20 5.59
C LEU A 99 18.70 -10.67 5.37
N ARG A 100 17.95 -10.04 4.45
CA ARG A 100 18.07 -8.58 4.15
C ARG A 100 16.87 -7.73 4.60
N LEU A 101 16.20 -8.14 5.69
CA LEU A 101 14.94 -7.53 6.14
C LEU A 101 15.05 -6.09 6.68
N THR A 102 16.22 -5.64 7.17
CA THR A 102 16.34 -4.29 7.74
C THR A 102 16.06 -3.20 6.70
N GLY A 103 16.53 -3.39 5.45
CA GLY A 103 16.22 -2.48 4.35
C GLY A 103 14.74 -2.55 3.94
N ALA A 104 14.17 -3.76 3.89
CA ALA A 104 12.77 -3.99 3.56
C ALA A 104 11.82 -3.25 4.52
N LYS A 105 12.13 -3.27 5.82
CA LYS A 105 11.28 -2.62 6.83
C LYS A 105 11.22 -1.11 6.64
N VAL A 106 12.37 -0.48 6.35
CA VAL A 106 12.47 0.97 6.12
C VAL A 106 11.77 1.36 4.82
N GLN A 107 12.00 0.63 3.73
CA GLN A 107 11.29 0.86 2.47
C GLN A 107 9.78 0.70 2.63
N SER A 108 9.35 -0.37 3.29
CA SER A 108 7.94 -0.62 3.60
C SER A 108 7.31 0.45 4.50
N ALA A 109 8.09 1.08 5.39
CA ALA A 109 7.63 2.23 6.18
C ALA A 109 7.45 3.48 5.29
N TYR A 110 8.37 3.68 4.35
CA TYR A 110 8.30 4.79 3.39
C TYR A 110 7.10 4.64 2.44
N ASP A 111 6.90 3.45 1.86
CA ASP A 111 5.73 3.15 1.02
C ASP A 111 4.42 3.39 1.79
N GLY A 112 4.35 2.86 3.01
CA GLY A 112 3.19 3.02 3.88
C GLY A 112 2.88 4.48 4.21
N ALA A 113 3.91 5.30 4.46
CA ALA A 113 3.75 6.74 4.67
C ALA A 113 3.17 7.44 3.43
N CYS A 114 3.65 7.09 2.22
CA CYS A 114 3.07 7.60 0.98
C CYS A 114 1.59 7.22 0.82
N LEU A 115 1.24 5.95 1.08
CA LEU A 115 -0.16 5.52 0.94
C LEU A 115 -1.07 6.18 1.98
N VAL A 116 -0.60 6.35 3.22
CA VAL A 116 -1.33 7.09 4.26
C VAL A 116 -1.51 8.55 3.89
N TYR A 117 -0.48 9.20 3.33
CA TYR A 117 -0.61 10.58 2.84
C TYR A 117 -1.73 10.71 1.82
N SER A 118 -1.73 9.87 0.78
CA SER A 118 -2.75 9.90 -0.27
C SER A 118 -4.16 9.66 0.29
N ARG A 119 -4.31 8.70 1.20
CA ARG A 119 -5.57 8.46 1.91
C ARG A 119 -6.01 9.68 2.71
N ASN A 120 -5.09 10.33 3.43
CA ASN A 120 -5.41 11.52 4.21
C ASN A 120 -5.86 12.70 3.33
N GLN A 121 -5.31 12.85 2.12
CA GLN A 121 -5.82 13.84 1.17
C GLN A 121 -7.29 13.54 0.78
N ALA A 122 -7.62 12.27 0.53
CA ALA A 122 -8.99 11.84 0.23
C ALA A 122 -9.95 12.08 1.41
N LEU A 123 -9.52 11.77 2.64
CA LEU A 123 -10.33 11.99 3.85
C LEU A 123 -10.51 13.48 4.18
N SER A 124 -9.47 14.29 3.93
CA SER A 124 -9.57 15.75 4.06
C SER A 124 -10.57 16.32 3.07
N TYR A 125 -10.59 15.82 1.83
CA TYR A 125 -11.58 16.20 0.83
C TYR A 125 -13.01 15.85 1.26
N LEU A 126 -13.20 14.69 1.92
CA LEU A 126 -14.49 14.27 2.48
C LEU A 126 -14.90 15.02 3.76
N GLY A 127 -13.97 15.74 4.41
CA GLY A 127 -14.20 16.35 5.72
C GLY A 127 -14.31 15.33 6.86
N THR A 128 -13.86 14.09 6.66
CA THR A 128 -13.98 12.98 7.63
C THR A 128 -12.61 12.37 7.90
N PRO A 129 -11.74 13.01 8.70
CA PRO A 129 -10.43 12.46 9.02
C PRO A 129 -10.54 11.12 9.77
N ASP A 130 -9.56 10.23 9.56
CA ASP A 130 -9.49 8.98 10.32
C ASP A 130 -9.33 9.30 11.83
N PRO A 131 -10.06 8.61 12.72
CA PRO A 131 -9.84 8.76 14.15
C PRO A 131 -8.43 8.31 14.57
N PRO A 132 -7.85 8.85 15.66
CA PRO A 132 -6.58 8.38 16.17
C PRO A 132 -6.55 6.86 16.36
N GLY A 133 -5.50 6.20 15.86
CA GLY A 133 -5.33 4.75 15.95
C GLY A 133 -6.05 3.93 14.88
N HIS A 134 -6.74 4.55 13.92
CA HIS A 134 -7.22 3.85 12.72
C HIS A 134 -6.10 3.70 11.68
N ALA A 135 -5.87 2.46 11.26
CA ALA A 135 -4.89 2.12 10.23
C ALA A 135 -5.55 1.24 9.17
N GLN A 136 -5.83 1.83 8.00
CA GLN A 136 -6.46 1.15 6.86
C GLN A 136 -5.45 0.79 5.77
N VAL A 137 -4.25 1.37 5.84
CA VAL A 137 -3.14 1.07 4.96
C VAL A 137 -2.31 -0.03 5.60
N THR A 138 -1.99 -1.05 4.81
CA THR A 138 -1.11 -2.14 5.24
C THR A 138 0.05 -2.29 4.29
N THR A 139 1.17 -2.77 4.81
CA THR A 139 2.27 -3.25 3.98
C THR A 139 2.77 -4.59 4.47
N PHE A 140 3.57 -5.27 3.66
CA PHE A 140 4.27 -6.46 4.07
C PHE A 140 5.71 -6.48 3.58
N THR A 141 6.55 -7.26 4.26
CA THR A 141 7.89 -7.60 3.80
C THR A 141 8.04 -9.12 3.74
N LEU A 142 8.70 -9.65 2.71
CA LEU A 142 8.98 -11.08 2.59
C LEU A 142 10.42 -11.33 2.10
N ASP A 143 11.25 -11.98 2.91
CA ASP A 143 12.61 -12.38 2.51
C ASP A 143 12.72 -13.83 1.99
N GLY A 144 11.57 -14.44 1.77
CA GLY A 144 11.44 -15.85 1.40
C GLY A 144 11.39 -16.83 2.57
N THR A 145 11.69 -16.39 3.78
CA THR A 145 11.52 -17.17 5.02
C THR A 145 10.49 -16.54 5.94
N LEU A 146 10.58 -15.23 6.17
CA LEU A 146 9.76 -14.50 7.12
C LEU A 146 8.83 -13.54 6.37
N LEU A 147 7.52 -13.66 6.62
CA LEU A 147 6.52 -12.69 6.20
C LEU A 147 6.20 -11.78 7.38
N ASN A 148 6.46 -10.48 7.26
CA ASN A 148 6.01 -9.47 8.23
C ASN A 148 4.88 -8.64 7.63
N GLN A 149 3.91 -8.25 8.44
CA GLN A 149 2.84 -7.35 8.07
C GLN A 149 2.82 -6.14 9.00
N PHE A 150 2.55 -4.97 8.42
CA PHE A 150 2.54 -3.70 9.13
C PHE A 150 1.27 -2.92 8.83
N ALA A 151 0.75 -2.24 9.85
CA ALA A 151 -0.31 -1.25 9.76
C ALA A 151 0.31 0.14 9.75
N HIS A 152 -0.26 1.06 8.98
CA HIS A 152 0.23 2.43 8.87
C HIS A 152 -0.86 3.44 9.18
N TYR A 153 -0.48 4.46 9.92
CA TYR A 153 -1.35 5.60 10.26
C TYR A 153 -0.51 6.87 10.40
N ALA A 154 -1.18 8.02 10.38
CA ALA A 154 -0.58 9.30 10.70
C ALA A 154 -1.26 9.91 11.92
N ARG A 155 -0.52 10.70 12.70
CA ARG A 155 -1.07 11.56 13.75
C ARG A 155 -0.33 12.90 13.76
N PRO A 156 -0.94 13.98 14.26
CA PRO A 156 -0.22 15.22 14.48
C PRO A 156 0.94 15.03 15.46
N SER A 157 2.11 15.55 15.11
CA SER A 157 3.27 15.71 15.99
C SER A 157 2.88 16.52 17.22
N SER A 158 3.30 16.06 18.39
CA SER A 158 3.13 16.79 19.66
C SER A 158 3.95 18.08 19.73
N THR A 159 4.92 18.25 18.83
CA THR A 159 5.89 19.36 18.88
C THR A 159 5.49 20.52 17.97
N ASP A 160 5.06 20.21 16.74
CA ASP A 160 4.82 21.20 15.69
C ASP A 160 3.53 20.97 14.89
N GLY A 161 2.72 19.97 15.27
CA GLY A 161 1.43 19.66 14.65
C GLY A 161 1.50 19.05 13.25
N ARG A 162 2.70 18.86 12.68
CA ARG A 162 2.88 18.23 11.37
C ARG A 162 2.54 16.73 11.43
N PRO A 163 2.07 16.11 10.33
CA PRO A 163 1.80 14.67 10.32
C PRO A 163 3.07 13.84 10.59
N GLU A 164 3.05 13.03 11.63
CA GLU A 164 4.00 11.95 11.88
C GLU A 164 3.42 10.64 11.35
N TYR A 165 4.19 9.90 10.55
CA TYR A 165 3.79 8.61 10.02
C TYR A 165 4.34 7.48 10.89
N HIS A 166 3.49 6.51 11.20
CA HIS A 166 3.81 5.41 12.08
C HIS A 166 3.59 4.07 11.39
N GLN A 167 4.61 3.21 11.47
CA GLN A 167 4.54 1.81 11.08
C GLN A 167 4.40 0.95 12.34
N TYR A 168 3.33 0.17 12.44
CA TYR A 168 3.08 -0.73 13.57
C TYR A 168 3.11 -2.21 13.10
N PRO A 169 3.90 -3.10 13.73
CA PRO A 169 3.91 -4.51 13.37
C PRO A 169 2.60 -5.19 13.76
N ILE A 170 1.95 -5.84 12.79
CA ILE A 170 0.72 -6.63 13.01
C ILE A 170 1.08 -8.07 13.37
N ASN A 171 1.90 -8.71 12.54
CA ASN A 171 2.32 -10.10 12.71
C ASN A 171 3.62 -10.40 11.93
N SER A 172 4.30 -11.47 12.35
CA SER A 172 5.46 -12.08 11.69
C SER A 172 5.28 -13.59 11.63
N THR A 173 5.30 -14.19 10.43
CA THR A 173 5.12 -15.64 10.22
C THR A 173 6.31 -16.25 9.50
N LEU A 174 6.86 -17.34 10.04
CA LEU A 174 7.97 -18.08 9.44
C LEU A 174 7.45 -19.14 8.46
N LEU A 175 7.45 -18.80 7.17
CA LEU A 175 6.89 -19.62 6.09
C LEU A 175 7.61 -20.96 5.90
N THR A 176 8.84 -21.10 6.42
CA THR A 176 9.68 -22.29 6.29
C THR A 176 9.65 -23.20 7.52
N ASN A 177 8.98 -22.82 8.61
CA ASN A 177 8.99 -23.62 9.84
C ASN A 177 8.15 -24.89 9.72
N SER A 178 6.92 -24.75 9.20
CA SER A 178 6.00 -25.87 9.04
C SER A 178 5.00 -25.61 7.91
N TYR A 179 4.38 -26.69 7.40
CA TYR A 179 3.29 -26.58 6.43
C TYR A 179 2.11 -25.75 6.98
N GLN A 180 1.88 -25.82 8.30
CA GLN A 180 0.80 -25.07 8.93
C GLN A 180 1.11 -23.57 8.97
N GLU A 181 2.34 -23.17 9.31
CA GLU A 181 2.75 -21.76 9.26
C GLU A 181 2.77 -21.21 7.84
N PHE A 182 3.22 -22.00 6.86
CA PHE A 182 3.12 -21.64 5.45
C PHE A 182 1.67 -21.32 5.04
N LYS A 183 0.71 -22.19 5.41
CA LYS A 183 -0.72 -21.95 5.16
C LYS A 183 -1.24 -20.71 5.89
N THR A 184 -0.84 -20.52 7.15
CA THR A 184 -1.23 -19.35 7.95
C THR A 184 -0.75 -18.06 7.30
N GLY A 185 0.55 -17.94 6.99
CA GLY A 185 1.11 -16.75 6.34
C GLY A 185 0.46 -16.47 4.98
N ARG A 186 0.19 -17.51 4.18
CA ARG A 186 -0.55 -17.36 2.92
C ARG A 186 -1.97 -16.83 3.14
N LYS A 187 -2.67 -17.32 4.15
CA LYS A 187 -4.03 -16.88 4.49
C LYS A 187 -4.02 -15.41 4.94
N GLU A 188 -3.09 -15.05 5.82
CA GLU A 188 -2.98 -13.69 6.34
C GLU A 188 -2.70 -12.68 5.24
N LEU A 189 -1.73 -12.94 4.36
CA LEU A 189 -1.42 -12.08 3.23
C LEU A 189 -2.67 -11.86 2.35
N ARG A 190 -3.40 -12.94 2.06
CA ARG A 190 -4.64 -12.89 1.28
C ARG A 190 -5.77 -12.13 1.97
N ASN A 191 -5.83 -12.17 3.30
CA ASN A 191 -6.79 -11.39 4.07
C ASN A 191 -6.44 -9.90 4.02
N ALA A 192 -5.14 -9.56 4.10
CA ALA A 192 -4.68 -8.18 3.94
C ALA A 192 -5.02 -7.62 2.55
N GLN A 193 -4.86 -8.43 1.49
CA GLN A 193 -5.28 -8.04 0.14
C GLN A 193 -6.80 -7.77 0.03
N ASP A 194 -7.64 -8.64 0.60
CA ASP A 194 -9.10 -8.44 0.57
C ASP A 194 -9.53 -7.22 1.38
N TYR A 195 -8.89 -7.02 2.53
CA TYR A 195 -9.14 -5.87 3.38
C TYR A 195 -8.78 -4.56 2.65
N ALA A 196 -7.58 -4.48 2.08
CA ALA A 196 -7.13 -3.32 1.30
C ALA A 196 -8.04 -3.06 0.08
N MET A 197 -8.51 -4.12 -0.58
CA MET A 197 -9.49 -3.98 -1.67
C MET A 197 -10.80 -3.38 -1.16
N GLY A 198 -11.34 -3.90 -0.05
CA GLY A 198 -12.56 -3.38 0.57
C GLY A 198 -12.43 -1.91 0.94
N GLN A 199 -11.31 -1.52 1.56
CA GLN A 199 -11.02 -0.13 1.90
C GLN A 199 -10.92 0.78 0.67
N SER A 200 -10.28 0.31 -0.39
CA SER A 200 -10.20 1.06 -1.66
C SER A 200 -11.58 1.30 -2.27
N HIS A 201 -12.44 0.28 -2.29
CA HIS A 201 -13.81 0.39 -2.81
C HIS A 201 -14.66 1.33 -1.96
N GLN A 202 -14.60 1.17 -0.63
CA GLN A 202 -15.33 2.02 0.30
C GLN A 202 -14.94 3.49 0.13
N LEU A 203 -13.65 3.81 0.10
CA LEU A 203 -13.17 5.19 -0.07
C LEU A 203 -13.57 5.76 -1.44
N ARG A 204 -13.44 4.97 -2.52
CA ARG A 204 -13.91 5.35 -3.85
C ARG A 204 -15.39 5.73 -3.84
N ASP A 205 -16.24 4.89 -3.25
CA ASP A 205 -17.68 5.11 -3.26
C ASP A 205 -18.06 6.35 -2.45
N GLN A 206 -17.41 6.57 -1.30
CA GLN A 206 -17.57 7.80 -0.51
C GLN A 206 -17.17 9.05 -1.30
N LEU A 207 -16.04 9.04 -2.00
CA LEU A 207 -15.59 10.15 -2.85
C LEU A 207 -16.59 10.45 -3.98
N ARG A 208 -17.10 9.41 -4.63
CA ARG A 208 -18.08 9.55 -5.73
C ARG A 208 -19.40 10.12 -5.25
N ASP A 209 -19.89 9.67 -4.11
CA ASP A 209 -21.15 10.15 -3.55
C ASP A 209 -21.01 11.60 -3.06
N HIS A 210 -19.92 11.92 -2.35
CA HIS A 210 -19.63 13.29 -1.93
C HIS A 210 -19.51 14.25 -3.12
N TRP A 211 -18.80 13.85 -4.19
CA TRP A 211 -18.71 14.62 -5.43
C TRP A 211 -20.10 14.89 -6.03
N ARG A 212 -20.95 13.86 -6.13
CA ARG A 212 -22.31 14.02 -6.67
C ARG A 212 -23.17 14.96 -5.85
N GLU A 213 -23.01 14.96 -4.53
CA GLU A 213 -23.72 15.88 -3.63
C GLU A 213 -23.27 17.32 -3.84
N GLN A 214 -21.98 17.57 -4.04
CA GLN A 214 -21.45 18.92 -4.33
C GLN A 214 -21.91 19.48 -5.69
N GLN A 215 -22.28 18.62 -6.64
CA GLN A 215 -22.76 19.02 -7.97
C GLN A 215 -24.28 19.26 -8.04
N ARG A 216 -25.02 19.09 -6.94
CA ARG A 216 -26.47 19.35 -6.85
C ARG A 216 -26.75 20.74 -6.33
#